data_AF-A0A967APK4-F1
#
_entry.id   AF-A0A967APK4-F1
#
_cell.length_a   1.000
_cell.length_b   1.000
_cell.length_c   1.000
_cell.angle_alpha   90.00
_cell.angle_beta   90.00
_cell.angle_gamma   90.00
#
_symmetry.space_group_name_H-M   'P 1'
#
loop_
_entity.id
_entity.type
_entity.pdbx_description
1 polymer ?
#
loop_
_entity_poly.entity_id
_entity_poly.type
_entity_poly.pdbx_seq_one_letter_code
_entity_poly.pdbx_strand_id
1 'polypeptide(L)'
;MIIKKQVYQADRKVNPFIGILLFLISIVLLVVTGPIGFVYGLFHSLSTKGLRGLGEYLLKIAISIDQLGNVMMMYLLNLLWIKKEGYLFGNRDETISSALGRNKQLDTLTGFGKFIDKVLDIIDPNHSLNSIDYYIEPSDQIIDKLAWIHLEHGKILSTRSKGKVNYYIPGGKREVGETDGQALYREIKEELSVDLQLPTLKFMGIFEAQADGHQPGIFVRMTCYFGNYAGKLKPDAEIEEMVWLRYADRDKVSKVDELIFDYLHNKGLLL
;
A
#
# COMPACT_ATOMS: atom_id res chain seq x y z
N MET A 1 10.72 19.06 -8.29
CA MET A 1 9.79 17.99 -7.86
C MET A 1 10.62 16.74 -7.63
N ILE A 2 10.84 16.35 -6.36
CA ILE A 2 11.59 15.14 -6.04
C ILE A 2 10.60 13.98 -6.21
N ILE A 3 10.73 13.24 -7.30
CA ILE A 3 10.01 11.97 -7.48
C ILE A 3 10.48 11.05 -6.35
N LYS A 4 9.57 10.59 -5.48
CA LYS A 4 9.86 9.50 -4.55
C LYS A 4 10.19 8.29 -5.43
N LYS A 5 11.48 8.01 -5.64
CA LYS A 5 11.93 6.83 -6.36
C LYS A 5 11.68 5.63 -5.47
N GLN A 6 10.46 5.11 -5.47
CA GLN A 6 10.22 3.77 -4.97
C GLN A 6 10.75 2.85 -6.08
N VAL A 7 11.96 2.32 -5.87
CA VAL A 7 12.55 1.35 -6.79
C VAL A 7 12.12 -0.01 -6.29
N TYR A 8 11.40 -0.77 -7.11
CA TYR A 8 11.03 -2.12 -6.75
C TYR A 8 12.28 -3.00 -6.76
N GLN A 9 12.74 -3.44 -5.58
CA GLN A 9 13.87 -4.36 -5.43
C GLN A 9 13.33 -5.71 -4.98
N ALA A 10 13.77 -6.78 -5.64
CA ALA A 10 13.50 -8.13 -5.18
C ALA A 10 14.21 -8.38 -3.85
N ASP A 11 13.55 -9.10 -2.94
CA ASP A 11 14.20 -9.60 -1.73
C ASP A 11 15.46 -10.39 -2.11
N ARG A 12 16.62 -9.97 -1.59
CA ARG A 12 17.86 -10.71 -1.81
C ARG A 12 17.72 -12.09 -1.19
N LYS A 13 18.02 -13.15 -1.94
CA LYS A 13 18.15 -14.50 -1.37
C LYS A 13 19.28 -14.48 -0.33
N VAL A 14 18.91 -14.55 0.94
CA VAL A 14 19.87 -14.56 2.05
C VAL A 14 20.27 -16.01 2.36
N ASN A 15 21.56 -16.25 2.55
CA ASN A 15 22.04 -17.53 3.08
C ASN A 15 21.44 -17.73 4.49
N PRO A 16 20.79 -18.86 4.80
CA PRO A 16 20.14 -19.09 6.11
C PRO A 16 21.05 -18.82 7.32
N PHE A 17 22.34 -19.13 7.22
CA PHE A 17 23.32 -18.86 8.28
C PHE A 17 23.54 -17.37 8.51
N ILE A 18 23.53 -16.56 7.45
CA ILE A 18 23.66 -15.10 7.55
C ILE A 18 22.44 -14.54 8.30
N GLY A 19 21.24 -15.05 8.03
CA GLY A 19 20.02 -14.64 8.74
C GLY A 19 20.11 -14.87 10.24
N ILE A 20 20.49 -16.09 10.65
CA ILE A 20 20.66 -16.44 12.08
C ILE A 20 21.74 -15.57 12.72
N LEU A 21 22.88 -15.38 12.04
CA LEU A 21 23.97 -14.58 12.54
C LEU A 21 23.56 -13.11 12.75
N LEU A 22 22.89 -12.50 11.76
CA LEU A 22 22.39 -11.12 11.85
C LEU A 22 21.38 -10.96 12.99
N PHE A 23 20.52 -11.96 13.21
CA PHE A 23 19.59 -11.97 14.33
C PHE A 23 20.31 -11.99 15.68
N LEU A 24 21.30 -12.88 15.86
CA LEU A 24 22.05 -12.92 17.13
C LEU A 24 22.83 -11.62 17.37
N ILE A 25 23.44 -11.07 16.33
CA ILE A 25 24.16 -9.79 16.40
C ILE A 25 23.19 -8.66 16.77
N SER A 26 21.99 -8.61 16.17
CA SER A 26 21.03 -7.53 16.45
C SER A 26 20.54 -7.57 17.90
N ILE A 27 20.33 -8.75 18.48
CA ILE A 27 19.99 -8.90 19.90
C ILE A 27 21.12 -8.40 20.80
N VAL A 28 22.37 -8.80 20.55
CA VAL A 28 23.52 -8.34 21.32
C VAL A 28 23.65 -6.82 21.24
N LEU A 29 23.55 -6.25 20.04
CA LEU A 29 23.61 -4.80 19.83
C LEU A 29 22.46 -4.08 20.56
N LEU A 30 21.23 -4.60 20.50
CA LEU A 30 20.08 -3.99 21.18
C LEU A 30 20.26 -4.00 22.70
N VAL A 31 20.72 -5.11 23.28
CA VAL A 31 20.92 -5.22 24.74
C VAL A 31 22.05 -4.29 25.21
N VAL A 32 23.14 -4.22 24.46
CA VAL A 32 24.32 -3.44 24.87
C VAL A 32 24.14 -1.94 24.61
N THR A 33 23.62 -1.56 23.43
CA THR A 33 23.56 -0.15 23.00
C THR A 33 22.18 0.48 23.16
N GLY A 34 21.11 -0.33 23.14
CA GLY A 34 19.73 0.13 23.22
C GLY A 34 19.41 0.94 24.49
N PRO A 35 19.76 0.48 25.71
CA PRO A 35 19.51 1.24 26.93
C PRO A 35 20.19 2.61 26.93
N ILE A 36 21.44 2.68 26.46
CA ILE A 36 22.22 3.92 26.38
C ILE A 36 21.56 4.88 25.38
N GLY A 37 21.24 4.37 24.17
CA GLY A 37 20.58 5.15 23.13
C GLY A 37 19.19 5.65 23.55
N PHE A 38 18.43 4.82 24.29
CA PHE A 38 17.11 5.18 24.80
C PHE A 38 17.19 6.31 25.82
N VAL A 39 18.06 6.18 26.82
CA VAL A 39 18.26 7.21 27.86
C VAL A 39 18.69 8.53 27.22
N TYR A 40 19.68 8.49 26.32
CA TYR A 40 20.11 9.68 25.59
C TYR A 40 18.97 10.29 24.76
N GLY A 41 18.19 9.47 24.06
CA GLY A 41 17.04 9.89 23.26
C GLY A 41 15.96 10.61 24.09
N LEU A 42 15.66 10.11 25.30
CA LEU A 42 14.74 10.77 26.23
C LEU A 42 15.22 12.17 26.60
N PHE A 43 16.47 12.30 27.04
CA PHE A 43 17.02 13.60 27.44
C PHE A 43 17.16 14.56 26.25
N HIS A 44 17.61 14.08 25.10
CA HIS A 44 17.81 14.89 23.91
C HIS A 44 16.47 15.42 23.36
N SER A 45 15.45 14.55 23.24
CA SER A 45 14.13 14.94 22.76
C SER A 45 13.42 15.92 23.72
N LEU A 46 13.57 15.70 25.03
CA LEU A 46 13.04 16.61 26.05
C LEU A 46 13.75 17.97 26.03
N SER A 47 15.07 17.99 25.89
CA SER A 47 15.86 19.24 25.91
C SER A 47 15.66 20.08 24.65
N THR A 48 15.41 19.45 23.50
CA THR A 48 15.27 20.15 22.21
C THR A 48 13.84 20.61 21.91
N LYS A 49 12.83 19.82 22.29
CA LYS A 49 11.43 20.04 21.91
C LYS A 49 10.44 19.87 23.08
N GLY A 50 10.92 19.75 24.32
CA GLY A 50 10.08 19.61 25.51
C GLY A 50 9.23 18.33 25.48
N LEU A 51 8.07 18.37 26.14
CA LEU A 51 7.14 17.24 26.23
C LEU A 51 6.63 16.76 24.86
N ARG A 52 6.49 17.68 23.89
CA ARG A 52 6.11 17.32 22.51
C ARG A 52 7.19 16.46 21.85
N GLY A 53 8.46 16.84 21.98
CA GLY A 53 9.58 16.06 21.47
C GLY A 53 9.68 14.68 22.09
N LEU A 54 9.50 14.61 23.41
CA LEU A 54 9.47 13.35 24.13
C LEU A 54 8.34 12.43 23.61
N GLY A 55 7.14 12.98 23.40
CA GLY A 55 6.01 12.26 22.80
C GLY A 55 6.30 11.76 21.38
N GLU A 56 6.84 12.63 20.51
CA GLU A 56 7.25 12.24 19.14
C GLU A 56 8.29 11.11 19.15
N TYR A 57 9.24 11.13 20.10
CA TYR A 57 10.26 10.09 20.24
C TYR A 57 9.67 8.76 20.73
N LEU A 58 8.87 8.80 21.79
CA LEU A 58 8.22 7.61 22.35
C LEU A 58 7.25 6.96 21.35
N LEU A 59 6.52 7.77 20.57
CA LEU A 59 5.64 7.28 19.52
C LEU A 59 6.41 6.50 18.45
N LYS A 60 7.59 6.99 18.03
CA LYS A 60 8.45 6.26 17.08
C LYS A 60 8.89 4.90 17.63
N ILE A 61 9.28 4.86 18.91
CA ILE A 61 9.65 3.59 19.57
C ILE A 61 8.43 2.65 19.64
N ALA A 62 7.25 3.16 19.98
CA ALA A 62 6.02 2.36 20.03
C ALA A 62 5.70 1.73 18.66
N ILE A 63 5.78 2.50 17.57
CA ILE A 63 5.59 1.99 16.20
C ILE A 63 6.61 0.89 15.87
N SER A 64 7.89 1.09 16.21
CA SER A 64 8.93 0.07 15.96
C SER A 64 8.72 -1.21 16.77
N ILE A 65 8.26 -1.11 18.02
CA ILE A 65 7.90 -2.28 18.84
C ILE A 65 6.69 -2.99 18.24
N ASP A 66 5.71 -2.24 17.73
CA ASP A 66 4.52 -2.80 17.08
C ASP A 66 4.90 -3.58 15.81
N GLN A 67 5.77 -3.03 14.95
CA GLN A 67 6.32 -3.74 13.77
C GLN A 67 7.10 -5.00 14.16
N LEU A 68 7.97 -4.92 15.18
CA LEU A 68 8.69 -6.09 15.69
C LEU A 68 7.72 -7.17 16.18
N GLY A 69 6.68 -6.76 16.91
CA GLY A 69 5.63 -7.64 17.41
C GLY A 69 4.88 -8.34 16.28
N ASN A 70 4.57 -7.63 15.20
CA ASN A 70 3.91 -8.16 14.02
C ASN A 70 4.68 -9.35 13.43
N VAL A 71 6.00 -9.21 13.28
CA VAL A 71 6.89 -10.29 12.79
C VAL A 71 7.04 -11.39 13.83
N MET A 72 7.39 -11.04 15.07
CA MET A 72 7.72 -11.99 16.13
C MET A 72 6.54 -12.90 16.49
N MET A 73 5.32 -12.36 16.51
CA MET A 73 4.11 -13.08 16.91
C MET A 73 3.25 -13.55 15.73
N MET A 74 3.73 -13.42 14.48
CA MET A 74 2.91 -13.60 13.28
C MET A 74 2.09 -14.89 13.28
N TYR A 75 2.68 -16.04 13.62
CA TYR A 75 1.97 -17.33 13.64
C TYR A 75 0.87 -17.37 14.70
N LEU A 76 1.10 -16.77 15.87
CA LEU A 76 0.13 -16.71 16.95
C LEU A 76 -1.02 -15.75 16.64
N LEU A 77 -0.70 -14.57 16.10
CA LEU A 77 -1.69 -13.59 15.67
C LEU A 77 -2.55 -14.14 14.54
N ASN A 78 -1.94 -14.77 13.53
CA ASN A 78 -2.64 -15.41 12.42
C ASN A 78 -3.56 -16.55 12.89
N LEU A 79 -3.18 -17.29 13.92
CA LEU A 79 -4.00 -18.36 14.49
C LEU A 79 -5.19 -17.83 15.31
N LEU A 80 -4.97 -16.79 16.12
CA LEU A 80 -5.94 -16.37 17.13
C LEU A 80 -6.83 -15.22 16.68
N TRP A 81 -6.34 -14.29 15.86
CA TRP A 81 -7.00 -12.99 15.61
C TRP A 81 -7.78 -12.95 14.31
N ILE A 82 -7.47 -13.82 13.35
CA ILE A 82 -8.07 -13.81 12.01
C ILE A 82 -8.66 -15.16 11.62
N LYS A 83 -9.66 -15.12 10.76
CA LYS A 83 -10.23 -16.29 10.09
C LYS A 83 -9.24 -16.80 9.03
N LYS A 84 -9.44 -18.04 8.55
CA LYS A 84 -8.55 -18.73 7.61
C LYS A 84 -8.25 -17.95 6.31
N GLU A 85 -9.17 -17.09 5.86
CA GLU A 85 -9.04 -16.26 4.65
C GLU A 85 -8.72 -14.79 4.99
N GLY A 86 -8.14 -14.52 6.16
CA GLY A 86 -7.75 -13.18 6.57
C GLY A 86 -6.47 -12.67 5.92
N TYR A 87 -6.27 -11.36 6.01
CA TYR A 87 -4.97 -10.74 5.74
C TYR A 87 -3.98 -11.15 6.84
N LEU A 88 -2.79 -11.60 6.48
CA LEU A 88 -1.84 -12.18 7.42
C LEU A 88 -1.02 -11.08 8.12
N PHE A 89 -0.83 -11.27 9.43
CA PHE A 89 0.22 -10.62 10.20
C PHE A 89 1.60 -11.17 9.78
N GLY A 90 2.64 -10.35 9.95
CA GLY A 90 4.04 -10.74 9.73
C GLY A 90 4.82 -9.92 8.71
N ASN A 91 4.21 -8.93 8.05
CA ASN A 91 4.96 -8.00 7.21
C ASN A 91 5.87 -7.11 8.07
N ARG A 92 7.18 -7.11 7.79
CA ARG A 92 8.22 -6.43 8.59
C ARG A 92 8.10 -4.91 8.60
N ASP A 93 7.49 -4.33 7.58
CA ASP A 93 7.27 -2.90 7.48
C ASP A 93 5.90 -2.48 8.04
N GLU A 94 5.08 -3.43 8.48
CA GLU A 94 3.72 -3.20 8.93
C GLU A 94 3.57 -3.41 10.44
N THR A 95 2.77 -2.54 11.07
CA THR A 95 2.41 -2.66 12.49
C THR A 95 1.31 -3.70 12.72
N ILE A 96 1.17 -4.25 13.94
CA ILE A 96 0.02 -5.11 14.29
C ILE A 96 -1.28 -4.31 14.11
N SER A 97 -1.28 -3.05 14.53
CA SER A 97 -2.45 -2.17 14.43
C SER A 97 -2.94 -1.99 12.98
N SER A 98 -2.01 -1.85 12.01
CA SER A 98 -2.32 -1.80 10.57
C SER A 98 -2.92 -3.12 10.05
N ALA A 99 -2.24 -4.24 10.31
CA ALA A 99 -2.71 -5.56 9.86
C ALA A 99 -4.06 -5.95 10.49
N LEU A 100 -4.30 -5.55 11.75
CA LEU A 100 -5.60 -5.68 12.41
C LEU A 100 -6.68 -4.84 11.70
N GLY A 101 -6.36 -3.59 11.34
CA GLY A 101 -7.25 -2.69 10.60
C GLY A 101 -7.68 -3.26 9.25
N ARG A 102 -6.74 -3.82 8.48
CA ARG A 102 -7.03 -4.51 7.21
C ARG A 102 -8.03 -5.65 7.39
N ASN A 103 -7.86 -6.44 8.44
CA ASN A 103 -8.80 -7.53 8.75
C ASN A 103 -10.16 -7.03 9.27
N LYS A 104 -10.20 -5.89 9.97
CA LYS A 104 -11.45 -5.22 10.33
C LYS A 104 -12.21 -4.78 9.10
N GLN A 105 -11.52 -4.18 8.12
CA GLN A 105 -12.10 -3.74 6.85
C GLN A 105 -12.68 -4.91 6.04
N LEU A 106 -12.04 -6.09 6.09
CA LEU A 106 -12.48 -7.30 5.42
C LEU A 106 -13.53 -8.12 6.20
N ASP A 107 -13.88 -7.73 7.43
CA ASP A 107 -14.64 -8.55 8.39
C ASP A 107 -14.06 -9.97 8.59
N THR A 108 -12.74 -10.09 8.53
CA THR A 108 -12.01 -11.37 8.68
C THR A 108 -11.48 -11.59 10.09
N LEU A 109 -11.75 -10.70 11.05
CA LEU A 109 -11.36 -10.89 12.45
C LEU A 109 -12.14 -12.03 13.13
N THR A 110 -11.47 -12.78 13.99
CA THR A 110 -12.11 -13.70 14.96
C THR A 110 -12.81 -12.92 16.07
N GLY A 111 -13.55 -13.60 16.93
CA GLY A 111 -14.10 -12.98 18.14
C GLY A 111 -13.01 -12.36 19.04
N PHE A 112 -11.84 -13.01 19.14
CA PHE A 112 -10.71 -12.48 19.90
C PHE A 112 -10.08 -11.26 19.22
N GLY A 113 -9.86 -11.30 17.89
CA GLY A 113 -9.39 -10.14 17.14
C GLY A 113 -10.31 -8.92 17.28
N LYS A 114 -11.64 -9.14 17.19
CA LYS A 114 -12.65 -8.08 17.42
C LYS A 114 -12.63 -7.53 18.84
N PHE A 115 -12.30 -8.35 19.84
CA PHE A 115 -12.15 -7.89 21.21
C PHE A 115 -10.93 -6.97 21.35
N ILE A 116 -9.79 -7.36 20.80
CA ILE A 116 -8.58 -6.51 20.83
C ILE A 116 -8.81 -5.19 20.10
N ASP A 117 -9.41 -5.24 18.91
CA ASP A 117 -9.76 -4.04 18.15
C ASP A 117 -10.63 -3.05 18.95
N LYS A 118 -11.63 -3.56 19.69
CA LYS A 118 -12.45 -2.73 20.58
C LYS A 118 -11.66 -2.10 21.72
N VAL A 119 -10.66 -2.79 22.25
CA VAL A 119 -9.79 -2.22 23.30
C VAL A 119 -8.99 -1.04 22.74
N LEU A 120 -8.49 -1.15 21.52
CA LEU A 120 -7.77 -0.06 20.86
C LEU A 120 -8.69 1.13 20.57
N ASP A 121 -9.92 0.87 20.14
CA ASP A 121 -10.93 1.91 19.89
C ASP A 121 -11.33 2.71 21.16
N ILE A 122 -11.09 2.18 22.37
CA ILE A 122 -11.26 2.92 23.64
C ILE A 122 -10.17 3.98 23.82
N ILE A 123 -8.96 3.70 23.33
CA ILE A 123 -7.79 4.60 23.43
C ILE A 123 -7.90 5.70 22.38
N ASP A 124 -8.25 5.32 21.15
CA ASP A 124 -8.35 6.21 19.99
C ASP A 124 -9.46 5.73 19.03
N PRO A 125 -10.51 6.51 18.75
CA PRO A 125 -11.61 6.06 17.90
C PRO A 125 -11.16 5.61 16.50
N ASN A 126 -11.58 4.41 16.08
CA ASN A 126 -11.19 3.78 14.82
C ASN A 126 -9.67 3.54 14.72
N HIS A 127 -9.00 3.29 15.84
CA HIS A 127 -7.54 3.21 15.92
C HIS A 127 -6.93 2.32 14.85
N SER A 128 -7.44 1.09 14.70
CA SER A 128 -6.91 0.11 13.75
C SER A 128 -7.10 0.53 12.30
N LEU A 129 -8.25 1.14 11.95
CA LEU A 129 -8.52 1.65 10.60
C LEU A 129 -7.65 2.86 10.26
N ASN A 130 -7.45 3.77 11.22
CA ASN A 130 -6.58 4.93 11.05
C ASN A 130 -5.09 4.54 10.99
N SER A 131 -4.75 3.35 11.49
CA SER A 131 -3.39 2.81 11.52
C SER A 131 -3.01 2.04 10.26
N ILE A 132 -3.92 1.85 9.30
CA ILE A 132 -3.60 1.13 8.05
C ILE A 132 -2.52 1.90 7.29
N ASP A 133 -1.37 1.26 7.11
CA ASP A 133 -0.26 1.81 6.34
C ASP A 133 -0.28 1.27 4.90
N TYR A 134 -0.28 2.19 3.93
CA TYR A 134 -0.25 1.93 2.50
C TYR A 134 1.17 2.01 1.90
N TYR A 135 2.18 2.31 2.72
CA TYR A 135 3.59 2.40 2.33
C TYR A 135 4.45 1.26 2.86
N ILE A 136 3.85 0.09 3.06
CA ILE A 136 4.55 -1.15 3.43
C ILE A 136 5.12 -1.86 2.19
N GLU A 137 6.20 -2.62 2.36
CA GLU A 137 6.72 -3.52 1.32
C GLU A 137 5.62 -4.45 0.79
N PRO A 138 5.49 -4.61 -0.54
CA PRO A 138 4.54 -5.55 -1.13
C PRO A 138 4.80 -6.97 -0.64
N SER A 139 3.74 -7.65 -0.17
CA SER A 139 3.76 -9.07 0.16
C SER A 139 2.97 -9.87 -0.89
N ASP A 140 2.97 -11.19 -0.78
CA ASP A 140 2.14 -12.06 -1.63
C ASP A 140 0.62 -11.74 -1.55
N GLN A 141 0.20 -11.01 -0.52
CA GLN A 141 -1.18 -10.57 -0.32
C GLN A 141 -1.46 -9.17 -0.87
N ILE A 142 -0.47 -8.49 -1.46
CA ILE A 142 -0.62 -7.16 -2.04
C ILE A 142 -0.13 -7.16 -3.48
N ILE A 143 -1.08 -7.08 -4.39
CA ILE A 143 -0.84 -6.85 -5.81
C ILE A 143 -0.57 -5.35 -5.99
N ASP A 144 0.71 -4.99 -6.00
CA ASP A 144 1.16 -3.61 -6.19
C ASP A 144 1.16 -3.22 -7.67
N LYS A 145 0.44 -2.14 -7.99
CA LYS A 145 0.23 -1.61 -9.34
C LYS A 145 0.38 -0.10 -9.41
N LEU A 146 0.66 0.36 -10.62
CA LEU A 146 0.65 1.76 -11.04
C LEU A 146 -0.55 2.01 -11.93
N ALA A 147 -1.10 3.21 -11.86
CA ALA A 147 -2.17 3.64 -12.75
C ALA A 147 -1.97 5.05 -13.27
N TRP A 148 -2.30 5.23 -14.55
CA TRP A 148 -2.33 6.53 -15.19
C TRP A 148 -3.77 7.08 -15.21
N ILE A 149 -3.96 8.17 -14.48
CA ILE A 149 -5.24 8.86 -14.41
C ILE A 149 -5.30 9.89 -15.53
N HIS A 150 -6.01 9.55 -16.60
CA HIS A 150 -6.27 10.44 -17.71
C HIS A 150 -7.74 10.83 -17.74
N LEU A 151 -8.01 12.14 -17.71
CA LEU A 151 -9.36 12.69 -17.67
C LEU A 151 -9.61 13.57 -18.88
N GLU A 152 -10.77 13.39 -19.52
CA GLU A 152 -11.25 14.26 -20.58
C GLU A 152 -12.74 14.55 -20.40
N HIS A 153 -13.10 15.84 -20.36
CA HIS A 153 -14.50 16.29 -20.28
C HIS A 153 -15.31 15.64 -19.14
N GLY A 154 -14.68 15.47 -17.97
CA GLY A 154 -15.30 14.84 -16.81
C GLY A 154 -15.48 13.32 -16.91
N LYS A 155 -14.76 12.66 -17.81
CA LYS A 155 -14.68 11.21 -17.94
C LYS A 155 -13.26 10.73 -17.70
N ILE A 156 -13.12 9.50 -17.24
CA ILE A 156 -11.82 8.84 -17.06
C ILE A 156 -11.57 7.80 -18.14
N LEU A 157 -10.32 7.73 -18.59
CA LEU A 157 -9.88 6.69 -19.49
C LEU A 157 -9.82 5.35 -18.76
N SER A 158 -10.47 4.34 -19.31
CA SER A 158 -10.42 2.98 -18.80
C SER A 158 -10.26 1.98 -19.93
N THR A 159 -9.64 0.86 -19.64
CA THR A 159 -9.35 -0.22 -20.57
C THR A 159 -10.01 -1.51 -20.11
N ARG A 160 -10.19 -2.44 -21.03
CA ARG A 160 -10.64 -3.80 -20.73
C ARG A 160 -9.77 -4.78 -21.50
N SER A 161 -9.07 -5.64 -20.77
CA SER A 161 -8.28 -6.71 -21.38
C SER A 161 -9.18 -7.82 -21.93
N LYS A 162 -8.70 -8.53 -22.95
CA LYS A 162 -9.41 -9.64 -23.60
C LYS A 162 -9.91 -10.66 -22.58
N GLY A 163 -11.20 -10.96 -22.61
CA GLY A 163 -11.82 -11.96 -21.73
C GLY A 163 -12.10 -11.49 -20.30
N LYS A 164 -11.91 -10.20 -19.99
CA LYS A 164 -12.35 -9.60 -18.72
C LYS A 164 -13.72 -8.93 -18.87
N VAL A 165 -14.48 -8.93 -17.78
CA VAL A 165 -15.80 -8.29 -17.71
C VAL A 165 -15.67 -6.84 -17.26
N ASN A 166 -14.91 -6.59 -16.20
CA ASN A 166 -14.73 -5.26 -15.61
C ASN A 166 -13.75 -4.42 -16.43
N TYR A 167 -13.95 -3.10 -16.36
CA TYR A 167 -12.98 -2.12 -16.83
C TYR A 167 -11.96 -1.81 -15.73
N TYR A 168 -10.74 -1.45 -16.16
CA TYR A 168 -9.64 -1.08 -15.28
C TYR A 168 -9.03 0.24 -15.74
N ILE A 169 -8.51 1.02 -14.81
CA ILE A 169 -7.70 2.19 -15.18
C ILE A 169 -6.34 1.68 -15.74
N PRO A 170 -5.87 2.21 -16.88
CA PRO A 170 -4.67 1.69 -17.55
C PRO A 170 -3.40 1.89 -16.73
N GLY A 171 -2.47 0.94 -16.89
CA GLY A 171 -1.24 0.81 -16.10
C GLY A 171 -1.00 -0.63 -15.67
N GLY A 172 0.00 -0.86 -14.84
CA GLY A 172 0.36 -2.23 -14.48
C GLY A 172 1.40 -2.35 -13.39
N LYS A 173 2.11 -3.48 -13.39
CA LYS A 173 3.04 -3.83 -12.31
C LYS A 173 4.41 -3.22 -12.56
N ARG A 174 5.15 -3.01 -11.47
CA ARG A 174 6.58 -2.67 -11.56
C ARG A 174 7.37 -3.92 -11.92
N GLU A 175 8.33 -3.79 -12.84
CA GLU A 175 9.38 -4.79 -12.98
C GLU A 175 10.57 -4.48 -12.05
N VAL A 176 11.40 -5.49 -11.82
CA VAL A 176 12.56 -5.38 -10.93
C VAL A 176 13.52 -4.29 -11.42
N GLY A 177 13.82 -3.33 -10.56
CA GLY A 177 14.72 -2.23 -10.85
C GLY A 177 14.06 -1.02 -11.51
N GLU A 178 12.76 -1.07 -11.83
CA GLU A 178 12.03 0.07 -12.36
C GLU A 178 11.68 1.08 -11.27
N THR A 179 11.69 2.36 -11.65
CA THR A 179 10.97 3.43 -10.93
C THR A 179 9.52 3.48 -11.40
N ASP A 180 8.64 4.05 -10.58
CA ASP A 180 7.22 4.25 -10.93
C ASP A 180 7.02 4.90 -12.31
N GLY A 181 7.81 5.92 -12.63
CA GLY A 181 7.72 6.57 -13.95
C GLY A 181 8.10 5.64 -15.10
N GLN A 182 9.16 4.85 -14.94
CA GLN A 182 9.63 3.92 -15.98
C GLN A 182 8.61 2.81 -16.24
N ALA A 183 8.14 2.18 -15.16
CA ALA A 183 7.13 1.13 -15.22
C ALA A 183 5.84 1.67 -15.87
N LEU A 184 5.32 2.82 -15.41
CA LEU A 184 4.09 3.38 -15.97
C LEU A 184 4.25 3.79 -17.44
N TYR A 185 5.40 4.32 -17.85
CA TYR A 185 5.67 4.61 -19.26
C TYR A 185 5.67 3.34 -20.12
N ARG A 186 6.31 2.25 -19.66
CA ARG A 186 6.31 0.96 -20.36
C ARG A 186 4.90 0.40 -20.49
N GLU A 187 4.17 0.30 -19.39
CA GLU A 187 2.80 -0.24 -19.36
C GLU A 187 1.85 0.54 -20.28
N ILE A 188 1.83 1.89 -20.18
CA ILE A 188 0.94 2.70 -21.04
C ILE A 188 1.33 2.62 -22.51
N LYS A 189 2.62 2.46 -22.81
CA LYS A 189 3.07 2.26 -24.19
C LYS A 189 2.62 0.90 -24.74
N GLU A 190 2.65 -0.14 -23.93
CA GLU A 190 2.21 -1.49 -24.27
C GLU A 190 0.68 -1.61 -24.40
N GLU A 191 -0.08 -0.92 -23.55
CA GLU A 191 -1.55 -1.00 -23.54
C GLU A 191 -2.22 -0.05 -24.55
N LEU A 192 -1.64 1.14 -24.77
CA LEU A 192 -2.32 2.27 -25.42
C LEU A 192 -1.54 2.94 -26.56
N SER A 193 -0.36 2.40 -26.91
CA SER A 193 0.54 2.88 -27.97
C SER A 193 0.89 4.38 -27.90
N VAL A 194 0.94 4.97 -26.70
CA VAL A 194 1.29 6.39 -26.50
C VAL A 194 2.51 6.56 -25.58
N ASP A 195 3.20 7.69 -25.74
CA ASP A 195 4.37 8.02 -24.93
C ASP A 195 3.96 8.94 -23.78
N LEU A 196 3.99 8.44 -22.54
CA LEU A 196 3.82 9.27 -21.35
C LEU A 196 4.98 10.26 -21.20
N GLN A 197 4.64 11.52 -20.91
CA GLN A 197 5.62 12.56 -20.65
C GLN A 197 6.03 12.53 -19.17
N LEU A 198 7.05 11.73 -18.84
CA LEU A 198 7.53 11.53 -17.47
C LEU A 198 7.68 12.81 -16.61
N PRO A 199 8.19 13.95 -17.14
CA PRO A 199 8.32 15.18 -16.35
C PRO A 199 6.98 15.78 -15.87
N THR A 200 5.87 15.39 -16.51
CA THR A 200 4.52 15.87 -16.20
C THR A 200 3.79 14.99 -15.19
N LEU A 201 4.37 13.85 -14.80
CA LEU A 201 3.75 12.94 -13.85
C LEU A 201 3.52 13.63 -12.50
N LYS A 202 2.27 13.65 -12.05
CA LYS A 202 1.87 14.20 -10.75
C LYS A 202 1.20 13.12 -9.93
N PHE A 203 1.80 12.79 -8.78
CA PHE A 203 1.23 11.84 -7.84
C PHE A 203 -0.14 12.32 -7.37
N MET A 204 -1.13 11.44 -7.44
CA MET A 204 -2.50 11.69 -7.00
C MET A 204 -2.75 11.10 -5.62
N GLY A 205 -2.39 9.83 -5.43
CA GLY A 205 -2.72 9.08 -4.23
C GLY A 205 -2.42 7.59 -4.39
N ILE A 206 -2.53 6.86 -3.28
CA ILE A 206 -2.53 5.40 -3.26
C ILE A 206 -3.91 4.95 -2.83
N PHE A 207 -4.49 4.03 -3.58
CA PHE A 207 -5.79 3.44 -3.32
C PHE A 207 -5.63 1.95 -3.15
N GLU A 208 -6.38 1.35 -2.25
CA GLU A 208 -6.25 -0.07 -1.99
C GLU A 208 -7.61 -0.67 -1.68
N ALA A 209 -7.89 -1.81 -2.31
CA ALA A 209 -9.12 -2.55 -2.11
C ALA A 209 -8.88 -4.04 -2.33
N GLN A 210 -9.84 -4.87 -1.91
CA GLN A 210 -9.85 -6.30 -2.21
C GLN A 210 -9.71 -6.53 -3.72
N ALA A 211 -8.85 -7.48 -4.10
CA ALA A 211 -8.63 -7.84 -5.49
C ALA A 211 -9.84 -8.61 -6.05
N ASP A 212 -10.36 -8.15 -7.18
CA ASP A 212 -11.46 -8.82 -7.89
C ASP A 212 -11.11 -10.26 -8.26
N GLY A 213 -12.03 -11.19 -8.00
CA GLY A 213 -11.88 -12.60 -8.33
C GLY A 213 -10.79 -13.35 -7.54
N HIS A 214 -10.22 -12.71 -6.51
CA HIS A 214 -9.27 -13.34 -5.59
C HIS A 214 -9.93 -13.64 -4.25
N GLN A 215 -9.36 -14.59 -3.52
CA GLN A 215 -9.76 -14.90 -2.15
C GLN A 215 -9.62 -13.68 -1.23
N PRO A 216 -10.47 -13.54 -0.19
CA PRO A 216 -10.33 -12.48 0.79
C PRO A 216 -8.91 -12.38 1.34
N GLY A 217 -8.46 -11.15 1.61
CA GLY A 217 -7.12 -10.88 2.12
C GLY A 217 -6.08 -10.61 1.04
N ILE A 218 -6.39 -10.79 -0.25
CA ILE A 218 -5.55 -10.33 -1.37
C ILE A 218 -6.03 -8.94 -1.80
N PHE A 219 -5.15 -7.94 -1.70
CA PHE A 219 -5.46 -6.56 -2.06
C PHE A 219 -4.80 -6.16 -3.38
N VAL A 220 -5.46 -5.30 -4.15
CA VAL A 220 -4.79 -4.48 -5.15
C VAL A 220 -4.48 -3.13 -4.52
N ARG A 221 -3.20 -2.75 -4.53
CA ARG A 221 -2.75 -1.41 -4.17
C ARG A 221 -2.35 -0.67 -5.44
N MET A 222 -2.99 0.46 -5.70
CA MET A 222 -2.79 1.23 -6.92
C MET A 222 -2.22 2.61 -6.61
N THR A 223 -0.98 2.82 -7.03
CA THR A 223 -0.31 4.13 -6.97
C THR A 223 -0.68 4.92 -8.23
N CYS A 224 -1.43 6.01 -8.04
CA CYS A 224 -2.07 6.72 -9.14
C CYS A 224 -1.32 8.01 -9.49
N TYR A 225 -1.12 8.26 -10.78
CA TYR A 225 -0.47 9.46 -11.31
C TYR A 225 -1.30 10.09 -12.42
N PHE A 226 -1.46 11.42 -12.38
CA PHE A 226 -1.81 12.18 -13.58
C PHE A 226 -0.58 12.34 -14.47
N GLY A 227 -0.77 12.55 -15.77
CA GLY A 227 0.32 12.85 -16.70
C GLY A 227 -0.17 13.18 -18.09
N ASN A 228 0.60 14.00 -18.80
CA ASN A 228 0.39 14.26 -20.22
C ASN A 228 1.04 13.15 -21.06
N TYR A 229 0.62 13.04 -22.31
CA TYR A 229 1.15 12.05 -23.25
C TYR A 229 1.35 12.67 -24.65
N ALA A 230 2.09 11.97 -25.50
CA ALA A 230 2.23 12.24 -26.91
C ALA A 230 1.82 11.03 -27.75
N GLY A 231 1.27 11.28 -28.94
CA GLY A 231 0.75 10.25 -29.84
C GLY A 231 -0.78 10.19 -29.87
N LYS A 232 -1.32 9.13 -30.48
CA LYS A 232 -2.77 8.91 -30.58
C LYS A 232 -3.11 7.63 -29.82
N LEU A 233 -3.97 7.74 -28.82
CA LEU A 233 -4.47 6.61 -28.05
C LEU A 233 -5.09 5.56 -28.96
N LYS A 234 -4.60 4.32 -28.84
CA LYS A 234 -5.13 3.15 -29.51
C LYS A 234 -4.92 1.93 -28.61
N PRO A 235 -5.93 1.06 -28.43
CA PRO A 235 -5.71 -0.24 -27.79
C PRO A 235 -4.60 -1.02 -28.48
N ASP A 236 -3.76 -1.67 -27.70
CA ASP A 236 -2.68 -2.54 -28.17
C ASP A 236 -2.55 -3.79 -27.26
N ALA A 237 -1.78 -4.77 -27.72
CA ALA A 237 -1.48 -6.01 -27.03
C ALA A 237 -2.74 -6.74 -26.49
N GLU A 238 -2.89 -6.82 -25.17
CA GLU A 238 -3.96 -7.53 -24.48
C GLU A 238 -5.24 -6.72 -24.29
N ILE A 239 -5.24 -5.42 -24.59
CA ILE A 239 -6.41 -4.56 -24.45
C ILE A 239 -7.37 -4.80 -25.62
N GLU A 240 -8.60 -5.17 -25.28
CA GLU A 240 -9.69 -5.36 -26.24
C GLU A 240 -10.40 -4.05 -26.54
N GLU A 241 -10.61 -3.23 -25.50
CA GLU A 241 -11.40 -2.01 -25.59
C GLU A 241 -10.80 -0.89 -24.74
N MET A 242 -10.87 0.33 -25.27
CA MET A 242 -10.60 1.57 -24.55
C MET A 242 -11.90 2.38 -24.52
N VAL A 243 -12.28 2.86 -23.34
CA VAL A 243 -13.54 3.56 -23.10
C VAL A 243 -13.34 4.77 -22.19
N TRP A 244 -14.25 5.73 -22.31
CA TRP A 244 -14.32 6.90 -21.44
C TRP A 244 -15.52 6.78 -20.51
N LEU A 245 -15.25 6.47 -19.24
CA LEU A 245 -16.27 6.21 -18.22
C LEU A 245 -16.62 7.47 -17.43
N ARG A 246 -17.89 7.57 -17.03
CA ARG A 246 -18.42 8.58 -16.10
C ARG A 246 -18.52 8.02 -14.70
N TYR A 247 -18.80 8.86 -13.71
CA TYR A 247 -19.08 8.39 -12.36
C TYR A 247 -20.28 7.43 -12.31
N ALA A 248 -21.26 7.61 -13.21
CA ALA A 248 -22.39 6.70 -13.37
C ALA A 248 -22.00 5.27 -13.79
N ASP A 249 -20.77 5.05 -14.29
CA ASP A 249 -20.23 3.74 -14.69
C ASP A 249 -19.40 3.07 -13.58
N ARG A 250 -19.40 3.64 -12.36
CA ARG A 250 -18.62 3.16 -11.19
C ARG A 250 -18.83 1.68 -10.87
N ASP A 251 -20.01 1.12 -11.14
CA ASP A 251 -20.32 -0.28 -10.88
C ASP A 251 -19.70 -1.27 -11.89
N LYS A 252 -19.08 -0.77 -12.96
CA LYS A 252 -18.47 -1.57 -14.03
C LYS A 252 -16.96 -1.73 -13.90
N VAL A 253 -16.35 -1.10 -12.89
CA VAL A 253 -14.90 -1.10 -12.68
C VAL A 253 -14.51 -1.97 -11.49
N SER A 254 -13.21 -2.18 -11.29
CA SER A 254 -12.71 -2.94 -10.15
C SER A 254 -12.94 -2.24 -8.81
N LYS A 255 -12.87 -2.98 -7.69
CA LYS A 255 -13.06 -2.38 -6.36
C LYS A 255 -12.07 -1.27 -6.00
N VAL A 256 -10.85 -1.31 -6.52
CA VAL A 256 -9.89 -0.22 -6.30
C VAL A 256 -10.23 1.00 -7.16
N ASP A 257 -10.70 0.77 -8.38
CA ASP A 257 -11.13 1.84 -9.29
C ASP A 257 -12.40 2.53 -8.79
N GLU A 258 -13.32 1.80 -8.15
CA GLU A 258 -14.48 2.36 -7.47
C GLU A 258 -14.08 3.47 -6.47
N LEU A 259 -13.03 3.24 -5.67
CA LEU A 259 -12.51 4.22 -4.71
C LEU A 259 -11.90 5.44 -5.41
N ILE A 260 -11.25 5.22 -6.55
CA ILE A 260 -10.65 6.30 -7.35
C ILE A 260 -11.74 7.14 -8.00
N PHE A 261 -12.80 6.50 -8.51
CA PHE A 261 -13.98 7.16 -9.05
C PHE A 261 -14.65 8.03 -7.97
N ASP A 262 -14.86 7.50 -6.77
CA ASP A 262 -15.40 8.27 -5.65
C ASP A 262 -14.54 9.47 -5.30
N TYR A 263 -13.22 9.28 -5.21
CA TYR A 263 -12.31 10.36 -4.91
C TYR A 263 -12.36 11.45 -5.99
N LEU A 264 -12.31 11.09 -7.27
CA LEU A 264 -12.35 12.03 -8.38
C LEU A 264 -13.69 12.77 -8.47
N HIS A 265 -14.80 12.07 -8.24
CA HIS A 265 -16.14 12.66 -8.21
C HIS A 265 -16.30 13.65 -7.05
N ASN A 266 -15.85 13.29 -5.85
CA ASN A 266 -15.86 14.17 -4.68
C ASN A 266 -14.98 15.42 -4.87
N LYS A 267 -13.98 15.36 -5.76
CA LYS A 267 -13.15 16.50 -6.17
C LYS A 267 -13.74 17.31 -7.34
N GLY A 268 -14.89 16.91 -7.89
CA GLY A 268 -15.53 17.54 -9.04
C GLY A 268 -14.80 17.30 -10.37
N LEU A 269 -13.93 16.28 -10.44
CA LEU A 269 -13.11 15.97 -11.61
C LEU A 269 -13.75 14.90 -12.52
N LEU A 270 -14.66 14.08 -11.97
CA LEU A 270 -15.40 13.04 -12.68
C LEU A 270 -16.90 13.30 -12.54
N LEU A 271 -17.61 13.34 -13.68
CA LEU A 271 -19.03 13.70 -13.79
C LEU A 271 -19.95 12.47 -13.87
#